data_AF-A0A7X7LK51-F1
#
_entry.id   AF-A0A7X7LK51-F1
#
_cell.length_a   1.000
_cell.length_b   1.000
_cell.length_c   1.000
_cell.angle_alpha   90.00
_cell.angle_beta   90.00
_cell.angle_gamma   90.00
#
_symmetry.space_group_name_H-M   'P 1'
#
loop_
_entity.id
_entity.type
_entity.pdbx_description
1 polymer ?
#
loop_
_entity_poly.entity_id
_entity_poly.type
_entity_poly.pdbx_seq_one_letter_code
_entity_poly.pdbx_strand_id
1 'polypeptide(L)'
;AKELYRVTKQGGVVVWVVGDATIKGSESGTSFRQALFFKEIGFNLHDTMIYEKQNPMPVQLSGNRYAQCFEYMFVFSKGKPKTANLITTTTTTVKRGWRYDVDGKKKQINGNVNEEKVINNIFAYSVGAFGNKDDKTMHPASFPELLAFHQIKTWSNENDLVYDCFMGSGTTAKMALLNNRKFIGSEISEEYCKIAETRIKECGRLFFNSFQTELSNEAGT
;
A
#
# COMPACT_ATOMS: atom_id res chain seq x y z
N ALA A 1 -1.92 -12.95 -12.53
CA ALA A 1 -3.22 -12.32 -12.90
C ALA A 1 -4.39 -13.32 -12.89
N LYS A 2 -4.43 -14.35 -13.76
CA LYS A 2 -5.53 -15.33 -13.83
C LYS A 2 -5.89 -15.97 -12.49
N GLU A 3 -4.90 -16.54 -11.80
CA GLU A 3 -5.13 -17.17 -10.48
C GLU A 3 -5.56 -16.16 -9.42
N LEU A 4 -4.99 -14.96 -9.41
CA LEU A 4 -5.45 -13.88 -8.54
C LEU A 4 -6.93 -13.56 -8.81
N TYR A 5 -7.34 -13.41 -10.06
CA TYR A 5 -8.75 -13.19 -10.41
C TYR A 5 -9.66 -14.32 -9.95
N ARG A 6 -9.21 -15.57 -10.06
CA ARG A 6 -9.96 -16.75 -9.61
C ARG A 6 -10.19 -16.73 -8.10
N VAL A 7 -9.17 -16.43 -7.31
CA VAL A 7 -9.25 -16.48 -5.83
C VAL A 7 -9.80 -15.19 -5.19
N THR A 8 -9.68 -14.04 -5.86
CA THR A 8 -10.29 -12.79 -5.40
C THR A 8 -11.81 -12.91 -5.41
N LYS A 9 -12.42 -12.66 -4.25
CA LYS A 9 -13.89 -12.64 -4.09
C LYS A 9 -14.51 -11.49 -4.88
N GLN A 10 -15.80 -11.60 -5.20
CA GLN A 10 -16.54 -10.47 -5.77
C GLN A 10 -16.50 -9.28 -4.79
N GLY A 11 -16.15 -8.10 -5.31
CA GLY A 11 -15.89 -6.89 -4.54
C GLY A 11 -14.55 -6.86 -3.80
N GLY A 12 -13.71 -7.87 -3.97
CA GLY A 12 -12.34 -7.89 -3.47
C GLY A 12 -11.40 -7.03 -4.32
N VAL A 13 -10.28 -6.65 -3.72
CA VAL A 13 -9.27 -5.76 -4.28
C VAL A 13 -7.91 -6.47 -4.32
N VAL A 14 -7.12 -6.16 -5.35
CA VAL A 14 -5.71 -6.52 -5.46
C VAL A 14 -4.93 -5.21 -5.62
N VAL A 15 -4.03 -4.93 -4.69
CA VAL A 15 -3.07 -3.83 -4.82
C VAL A 15 -1.78 -4.40 -5.40
N TRP A 16 -1.37 -3.88 -6.55
CA TRP A 16 -0.24 -4.39 -7.30
C TRP A 16 0.85 -3.32 -7.41
N VAL A 17 1.92 -3.49 -6.62
CA VAL A 17 3.06 -2.57 -6.59
C VAL A 17 4.07 -3.01 -7.64
N VAL A 18 4.44 -2.12 -8.55
CA VAL A 18 5.38 -2.43 -9.63
C VAL A 18 6.13 -1.17 -10.10
N GLY A 19 7.45 -1.31 -10.21
CA GLY A 19 8.32 -0.31 -10.83
C GLY A 19 8.76 -0.74 -12.23
N ASP A 20 9.09 0.24 -13.08
CA ASP A 20 9.77 -0.03 -14.35
C ASP A 20 11.28 -0.05 -14.17
N ALA A 21 11.94 -0.93 -14.91
CA ALA A 21 13.38 -0.95 -15.01
C ALA A 21 13.83 -0.10 -16.22
N THR A 22 15.00 0.51 -16.12
CA THR A 22 15.68 1.11 -17.27
C THR A 22 16.66 0.11 -17.86
N ILE A 23 16.43 -0.31 -19.10
CA ILE A 23 17.27 -1.28 -19.82
C ILE A 23 17.77 -0.62 -21.09
N LYS A 24 19.10 -0.55 -21.27
CA LYS A 24 19.76 0.02 -22.46
C LYS A 24 19.21 1.40 -22.87
N GLY A 25 18.87 2.24 -21.90
CA GLY A 25 18.37 3.57 -22.19
C GLY A 25 16.86 3.64 -22.48
N SER A 26 16.06 2.63 -22.17
CA SER A 26 14.61 2.70 -22.31
C SER A 26 13.93 2.13 -21.07
N GLU A 27 12.79 2.71 -20.68
CA GLU A 27 11.97 2.14 -19.61
C GLU A 27 11.24 0.90 -20.13
N SER A 28 11.08 -0.10 -19.26
CA SER A 28 10.53 -1.39 -19.68
C SER A 28 9.05 -1.34 -20.10
N GLY A 29 8.27 -0.37 -19.60
CA GLY A 29 6.81 -0.30 -19.79
C GLY A 29 6.08 -1.53 -19.23
N THR A 30 6.74 -2.29 -18.35
CA THR A 30 6.25 -3.52 -17.75
C THR A 30 5.08 -3.23 -16.82
N SER A 31 5.12 -2.12 -16.08
CA SER A 31 4.05 -1.68 -15.20
C SER A 31 2.70 -1.60 -15.95
N PHE A 32 2.66 -0.85 -17.05
CA PHE A 32 1.46 -0.71 -17.89
C PHE A 32 1.06 -2.00 -18.59
N ARG A 33 2.03 -2.77 -19.10
CA ARG A 33 1.74 -4.08 -19.70
C ARG A 33 1.01 -5.00 -18.71
N GLN A 34 1.49 -5.04 -17.46
CA GLN A 34 0.84 -5.81 -16.41
C GLN A 34 -0.55 -5.24 -16.10
N ALA A 35 -0.70 -3.92 -15.96
CA ALA A 35 -1.99 -3.32 -15.66
C ALA A 35 -3.06 -3.58 -16.73
N LEU A 36 -2.69 -3.47 -18.00
CA LEU A 36 -3.57 -3.79 -19.12
C LEU A 36 -3.91 -5.29 -19.13
N PHE A 37 -2.94 -6.16 -18.88
CA PHE A 37 -3.18 -7.60 -18.79
C PHE A 37 -4.17 -7.96 -17.66
N PHE A 38 -4.08 -7.32 -16.48
CA PHE A 38 -5.07 -7.54 -15.41
C PHE A 38 -6.48 -7.14 -15.87
N LYS A 39 -6.62 -6.05 -16.66
CA LYS A 39 -7.91 -5.65 -17.24
C LYS A 39 -8.44 -6.67 -18.24
N GLU A 40 -7.60 -7.20 -19.12
CA GLU A 40 -7.96 -8.25 -20.08
C GLU A 40 -8.48 -9.52 -19.38
N ILE A 41 -7.95 -9.85 -18.20
CA ILE A 41 -8.44 -10.98 -17.38
C ILE A 41 -9.82 -10.73 -16.76
N GLY A 42 -10.25 -9.46 -16.65
CA GLY A 42 -11.56 -9.08 -16.14
C GLY A 42 -11.55 -8.29 -14.83
N PHE A 43 -10.38 -7.88 -14.32
CA PHE A 43 -10.33 -6.89 -13.24
C PHE A 43 -10.70 -5.49 -13.76
N ASN A 44 -11.34 -4.69 -12.92
CA ASN A 44 -11.38 -3.25 -13.12
C ASN A 44 -10.06 -2.65 -12.62
N LEU A 45 -9.49 -1.70 -13.36
CA LEU A 45 -8.48 -0.79 -12.80
C LEU A 45 -9.22 0.30 -12.03
N HIS A 46 -9.31 0.15 -10.71
CA HIS A 46 -10.11 1.00 -9.84
C HIS A 46 -9.40 2.33 -9.52
N ASP A 47 -8.10 2.27 -9.24
CA ASP A 47 -7.26 3.44 -9.03
C ASP A 47 -5.83 3.17 -9.53
N THR A 48 -5.13 4.22 -9.94
CA THR A 48 -3.69 4.20 -10.24
C THR A 48 -3.01 5.12 -9.25
N MET A 49 -2.48 4.51 -8.19
CA MET A 49 -1.80 5.23 -7.12
C MET A 49 -0.28 5.24 -7.38
N ILE A 50 0.42 6.16 -6.72
CA ILE A 50 1.88 6.27 -6.79
C ILE A 50 2.46 6.04 -5.40
N TYR A 51 3.43 5.13 -5.31
CA TYR A 51 4.30 5.02 -4.14
C TYR A 51 5.55 5.88 -4.39
N GLU A 52 5.62 7.04 -3.75
CA GLU A 52 6.79 7.91 -3.75
C GLU A 52 7.79 7.44 -2.68
N LYS A 53 9.03 7.23 -3.11
CA LYS A 53 10.18 6.91 -2.27
C LYS A 53 10.80 8.23 -1.80
N GLN A 54 10.72 8.52 -0.50
CA GLN A 54 11.21 9.79 0.06
C GLN A 54 12.74 9.92 0.08
N ASN A 55 13.44 8.79 0.07
CA ASN A 55 14.90 8.68 0.10
C ASN A 55 15.38 7.75 -1.03
N PRO A 56 15.14 8.10 -2.32
CA PRO A 56 15.60 7.29 -3.42
C PRO A 56 17.13 7.29 -3.45
N MET A 57 17.73 6.20 -3.94
CA MET A 57 19.18 6.17 -4.14
C MET A 57 19.61 7.29 -5.10
N PRO A 58 20.66 8.07 -4.75
CA PRO A 58 21.18 9.10 -5.63
C PRO A 58 21.63 8.52 -6.99
N VAL A 59 21.25 9.18 -8.07
CA VAL A 59 21.74 8.86 -9.43
C VAL A 59 23.02 9.62 -9.73
N GLN A 60 23.83 9.11 -10.66
CA GLN A 60 25.05 9.77 -11.12
C GLN A 60 24.72 11.10 -11.81
N LEU A 61 25.42 12.17 -11.43
CA LEU A 61 25.24 13.52 -12.01
C LEU A 61 25.58 13.58 -13.51
N SER A 62 26.39 12.65 -14.01
CA SER A 62 26.73 12.50 -15.43
C SER A 62 25.62 11.84 -16.27
N GLY A 63 24.50 11.44 -15.66
CA GLY A 63 23.36 10.85 -16.35
C GLY A 63 22.57 11.86 -17.19
N ASN A 64 21.78 11.36 -18.13
CA ASN A 64 20.87 12.15 -18.97
C ASN A 64 19.38 11.96 -18.60
N ARG A 65 19.10 11.57 -17.34
CA ARG A 65 17.75 11.31 -16.82
C ARG A 65 17.58 11.77 -15.38
N TYR A 66 16.34 12.05 -15.01
CA TYR A 66 15.95 12.26 -13.62
C TYR A 66 16.08 10.96 -12.80
N ALA A 67 16.28 11.12 -11.50
CA ALA A 67 16.29 10.01 -10.56
C ALA A 67 14.89 9.39 -10.46
N GLN A 68 14.80 8.07 -10.58
CA GLN A 68 13.54 7.37 -10.34
C GLN A 68 13.23 7.34 -8.84
N CYS A 69 12.11 7.95 -8.45
CA CYS A 69 11.70 8.12 -7.05
C CYS A 69 10.31 7.56 -6.77
N PHE A 70 9.74 6.74 -7.66
CA PHE A 70 8.42 6.17 -7.42
C PHE A 70 8.23 4.77 -8.00
N GLU A 71 7.17 4.12 -7.56
CA GLU A 71 6.61 2.89 -8.16
C GLU A 71 5.10 3.07 -8.35
N TYR A 72 4.54 2.38 -9.34
CA TYR A 72 3.10 2.33 -9.52
C TYR A 72 2.48 1.40 -8.49
N MET A 73 1.31 1.78 -8.00
CA MET A 73 0.43 0.94 -7.19
C MET A 73 -0.92 0.87 -7.90
N PHE A 74 -1.10 -0.15 -8.74
CA PHE A 74 -2.38 -0.34 -9.41
C PHE A 74 -3.35 -1.03 -8.47
N VAL A 75 -4.50 -0.39 -8.22
CA VAL A 75 -5.59 -0.97 -7.43
C VAL A 75 -6.56 -1.61 -8.39
N PHE A 76 -6.54 -2.94 -8.44
CA PHE A 76 -7.48 -3.74 -9.23
C PHE A 76 -8.65 -4.20 -8.38
N SER A 77 -9.85 -4.27 -8.94
CA SER A 77 -11.02 -4.79 -8.23
C SER A 77 -11.83 -5.76 -9.08
N LYS A 78 -12.38 -6.78 -8.44
CA LYS A 78 -13.30 -7.73 -9.08
C LYS A 78 -14.73 -7.21 -8.92
N GLY A 79 -15.19 -6.42 -9.90
CA GLY A 79 -16.42 -5.64 -9.79
C GLY A 79 -16.25 -4.38 -8.94
N LYS A 80 -17.30 -3.94 -8.27
CA LYS A 80 -17.26 -2.76 -7.37
C LYS A 80 -16.63 -3.16 -6.02
N PRO A 81 -15.58 -2.49 -5.53
CA PRO A 81 -15.02 -2.76 -4.21
C PRO A 81 -16.10 -2.77 -3.12
N LYS A 82 -16.08 -3.78 -2.25
CA LYS A 82 -17.03 -3.91 -1.13
C LYS A 82 -16.61 -3.08 0.09
N THR A 83 -15.31 -2.89 0.27
CA THR A 83 -14.72 -2.18 1.41
C THR A 83 -13.85 -1.03 0.89
N ALA A 84 -13.96 0.14 1.51
CA ALA A 84 -13.15 1.33 1.21
C ALA A 84 -13.10 2.25 2.43
N ASN A 85 -12.21 1.93 3.38
CA ASN A 85 -11.95 2.72 4.59
C ASN A 85 -10.90 3.80 4.27
N LEU A 86 -11.27 4.76 3.42
CA LEU A 86 -10.36 5.78 2.90
C LEU A 86 -9.72 6.60 4.02
N ILE A 87 -8.42 6.86 3.90
CA ILE A 87 -7.66 7.66 4.86
C ILE A 87 -7.98 9.13 4.64
N THR A 88 -8.31 9.82 5.72
CA THR A 88 -8.60 11.25 5.73
C THR A 88 -7.49 12.05 6.40
N THR A 89 -7.48 13.34 6.12
CA THR A 89 -6.64 14.34 6.77
C THR A 89 -7.43 15.63 6.95
N THR A 90 -7.03 16.48 7.90
CA THR A 90 -7.66 17.77 8.11
C THR A 90 -7.53 18.64 6.88
N THR A 91 -8.62 19.29 6.50
CA THR A 91 -8.65 20.17 5.34
C THR A 91 -7.93 21.48 5.64
N THR A 92 -6.87 21.77 4.89
CA THR A 92 -6.14 23.05 4.93
C THR A 92 -6.71 24.12 3.98
N THR A 93 -7.80 23.80 3.26
CA THR A 93 -8.35 24.68 2.22
C THR A 93 -9.06 25.89 2.81
N VAL A 94 -8.77 27.05 2.23
CA VAL A 94 -9.42 28.34 2.52
C VAL A 94 -10.92 28.29 2.19
N LYS A 95 -11.77 28.79 3.10
CA LYS A 95 -13.24 28.92 2.95
C LYS A 95 -13.68 29.77 1.74
N ARG A 96 -12.74 30.43 1.05
CA ARG A 96 -12.97 31.28 -0.12
C ARG A 96 -11.93 30.98 -1.19
N GLY A 97 -12.41 30.69 -2.39
CA GLY A 97 -11.57 30.42 -3.54
C GLY A 97 -12.26 30.84 -4.83
N TRP A 98 -11.52 30.73 -5.93
CA TRP A 98 -12.04 30.97 -7.27
C TRP A 98 -11.94 29.68 -8.06
N ARG A 99 -12.98 29.35 -8.82
CA ARG A 99 -12.94 28.30 -9.85
C ARG A 99 -13.15 28.95 -11.19
N TYR A 100 -12.50 28.41 -12.21
CA TYR A 100 -12.79 28.74 -13.59
C TYR A 100 -13.81 27.72 -14.10
N ASP A 101 -14.86 28.16 -14.79
CA ASP A 101 -15.73 27.25 -15.52
C ASP A 101 -15.06 26.78 -16.83
N VAL A 102 -15.73 25.89 -17.55
CA VAL A 102 -15.23 25.32 -18.82
C VAL A 102 -14.93 26.38 -19.87
N ASP A 103 -15.52 27.57 -19.75
CA ASP A 103 -15.33 28.72 -20.63
C ASP A 103 -14.27 29.70 -20.09
N GLY A 104 -13.57 29.34 -19.01
CA GLY A 104 -12.53 30.17 -18.39
C GLY A 104 -13.07 31.36 -17.58
N LYS A 105 -14.37 31.41 -17.26
CA LYS A 105 -14.93 32.48 -16.42
C LYS A 105 -14.72 32.16 -14.95
N LYS A 106 -14.22 33.16 -14.23
CA LYS A 106 -13.91 33.08 -12.80
C LYS A 106 -15.20 33.18 -11.98
N LYS A 107 -15.57 32.10 -11.29
CA LYS A 107 -16.68 32.04 -10.33
C LYS A 107 -16.14 31.96 -8.90
N GLN A 108 -16.69 32.80 -8.03
CA GLN A 108 -16.39 32.77 -6.62
C GLN A 108 -17.02 31.52 -5.99
N ILE A 109 -16.23 30.78 -5.22
CA ILE A 109 -16.72 29.65 -4.44
C ILE A 109 -16.81 30.12 -3.00
N ASN A 110 -18.03 30.23 -2.51
CA ASN A 110 -18.32 30.35 -1.10
C ASN A 110 -18.98 29.03 -0.69
N GLY A 111 -18.24 28.18 0.01
CA GLY A 111 -18.73 26.88 0.43
C GLY A 111 -18.27 26.55 1.85
N ASN A 112 -19.10 25.79 2.55
CA ASN A 112 -18.64 25.09 3.74
C ASN A 112 -17.67 24.00 3.28
N VAL A 113 -16.43 24.11 3.74
CA VAL A 113 -15.41 23.10 3.48
C VAL A 113 -15.49 22.09 4.60
N ASN A 114 -15.57 20.80 4.26
CA ASN A 114 -15.52 19.74 5.27
C ASN A 114 -14.21 19.82 6.06
N GLU A 115 -14.29 19.58 7.37
CA GLU A 115 -13.12 19.62 8.25
C GLU A 115 -12.07 18.56 7.88
N GLU A 116 -12.50 17.48 7.24
CA GLU A 116 -11.65 16.43 6.71
C GLU A 116 -11.81 16.24 5.20
N LYS A 117 -10.74 15.79 4.55
CA LYS A 117 -10.70 15.36 3.15
C LYS A 117 -9.96 14.02 3.04
N VAL A 118 -10.32 13.23 2.05
CA VAL A 118 -9.54 12.05 1.66
C VAL A 118 -8.16 12.49 1.18
N ILE A 119 -7.11 11.78 1.58
CA ILE A 119 -5.75 12.07 1.12
C ILE A 119 -5.60 11.80 -0.38
N ASN A 120 -4.58 12.39 -1.00
CA ASN A 120 -4.29 12.13 -2.41
C ASN A 120 -3.78 10.70 -2.62
N ASN A 121 -3.89 10.20 -3.85
CA ASN A 121 -3.45 8.86 -4.24
C ASN A 121 -1.93 8.74 -4.50
N ILE A 122 -1.13 9.65 -3.93
CA ILE A 122 0.33 9.57 -3.88
C ILE A 122 0.71 9.33 -2.44
N PHE A 123 1.29 8.16 -2.16
CA PHE A 123 1.74 7.77 -0.84
C PHE A 123 3.25 7.86 -0.77
N ALA A 124 3.76 8.71 0.12
CA ALA A 124 5.19 8.95 0.27
C ALA A 124 5.72 8.24 1.53
N TYR A 125 6.70 7.35 1.35
CA TYR A 125 7.38 6.69 2.47
C TYR A 125 8.88 6.57 2.23
N SER A 126 9.64 6.50 3.32
CA SER A 126 11.04 6.12 3.28
C SER A 126 11.21 4.62 2.94
N VAL A 127 12.24 4.27 2.19
CA VAL A 127 12.65 2.91 1.85
C VAL A 127 13.71 2.36 2.81
N GLY A 128 13.82 1.02 2.88
CA GLY A 128 14.85 0.31 3.63
C GLY A 128 14.74 0.49 5.14
N ALA A 129 15.88 0.48 5.84
CA ALA A 129 15.95 0.61 7.30
C ALA A 129 15.28 1.89 7.84
N PHE A 130 15.23 2.96 7.04
CA PHE A 130 14.58 4.22 7.43
C PHE A 130 13.05 4.16 7.35
N GLY A 131 12.50 3.30 6.48
CA GLY A 131 11.07 3.04 6.36
C GLY A 131 10.54 2.04 7.38
N ASN A 132 11.42 1.15 7.85
CA ASN A 132 11.10 0.08 8.80
C ASN A 132 11.96 0.22 10.06
N LYS A 133 11.73 1.28 10.86
CA LYS A 133 12.59 1.64 12.01
C LYS A 133 12.75 0.54 13.06
N ASP A 134 11.77 -0.36 13.16
CA ASP A 134 11.77 -1.49 14.09
C ASP A 134 12.20 -2.82 13.47
N ASP A 135 12.51 -2.84 12.16
CA ASP A 135 12.91 -4.05 11.44
C ASP A 135 14.44 -4.11 11.28
N LYS A 136 15.08 -4.95 12.10
CA LYS A 136 16.52 -5.23 12.03
C LYS A 136 16.88 -6.25 10.94
N THR A 137 15.91 -6.75 10.17
CA THR A 137 16.18 -7.75 9.13
C THR A 137 16.61 -7.06 7.84
N MET A 138 17.86 -7.31 7.43
CA MET A 138 18.48 -6.73 6.22
C MET A 138 17.93 -7.42 4.96
N HIS A 139 16.66 -7.22 4.64
CA HIS A 139 16.08 -7.66 3.37
C HIS A 139 16.20 -6.54 2.32
N PRO A 140 16.84 -6.79 1.16
CA PRO A 140 17.20 -5.75 0.20
C PRO A 140 16.01 -5.05 -0.47
N ALA A 141 14.82 -5.67 -0.44
CA ALA A 141 13.63 -5.17 -1.15
C ALA A 141 12.31 -5.32 -0.36
N SER A 142 12.33 -5.10 0.96
CA SER A 142 11.06 -5.01 1.71
C SER A 142 10.40 -3.66 1.41
N PHE A 143 9.18 -3.67 0.87
CA PHE A 143 8.37 -2.44 0.82
C PHE A 143 8.02 -1.99 2.26
N PRO A 144 7.74 -0.68 2.49
CA PRO A 144 7.54 -0.14 3.83
C PRO A 144 6.33 -0.73 4.54
N GLU A 145 6.45 -0.94 5.85
CA GLU A 145 5.33 -1.44 6.69
C GLU A 145 4.09 -0.53 6.61
N LEU A 146 4.29 0.80 6.59
CA LEU A 146 3.21 1.77 6.45
C LEU A 146 2.46 1.65 5.12
N LEU A 147 3.14 1.25 4.04
CA LEU A 147 2.52 1.04 2.73
C LEU A 147 1.49 -0.11 2.82
N ALA A 148 1.90 -1.27 3.36
CA ALA A 148 1.00 -2.40 3.57
C ALA A 148 -0.11 -2.07 4.57
N PHE A 149 0.24 -1.44 5.70
CA PHE A 149 -0.72 -1.01 6.71
C PHE A 149 -1.88 -0.21 6.10
N HIS A 150 -1.57 0.85 5.36
CA HIS A 150 -2.58 1.71 4.76
C HIS A 150 -3.43 0.98 3.71
N GLN A 151 -2.82 0.14 2.87
CA GLN A 151 -3.57 -0.61 1.85
C GLN A 151 -4.48 -1.68 2.47
N ILE A 152 -3.99 -2.45 3.45
CA ILE A 152 -4.78 -3.45 4.17
C ILE A 152 -5.95 -2.77 4.88
N LYS A 153 -5.70 -1.68 5.60
CA LYS A 153 -6.74 -0.94 6.34
C LYS A 153 -7.80 -0.37 5.40
N THR A 154 -7.39 0.17 4.25
CA THR A 154 -8.29 0.78 3.28
C THR A 154 -9.22 -0.27 2.64
N TRP A 155 -8.68 -1.41 2.22
CA TRP A 155 -9.42 -2.35 1.36
C TRP A 155 -9.97 -3.58 2.10
N SER A 156 -9.77 -3.70 3.41
CA SER A 156 -10.29 -4.81 4.21
C SER A 156 -10.80 -4.37 5.58
N ASN A 157 -11.68 -5.17 6.16
CA ASN A 157 -12.11 -5.05 7.56
C ASN A 157 -11.39 -6.07 8.44
N GLU A 158 -11.57 -5.97 9.76
CA GLU A 158 -11.10 -6.99 10.68
C GLU A 158 -11.66 -8.36 10.32
N ASN A 159 -10.91 -9.42 10.61
CA ASN A 159 -11.19 -10.81 10.28
C ASN A 159 -11.24 -11.16 8.77
N ASP A 160 -11.13 -10.18 7.87
CA ASP A 160 -10.92 -10.44 6.44
C ASP A 160 -9.58 -11.15 6.21
N LEU A 161 -9.51 -11.86 5.09
CA LEU A 161 -8.33 -12.59 4.66
C LEU A 161 -7.53 -11.76 3.64
N VAL A 162 -6.27 -11.51 3.95
CA VAL A 162 -5.27 -10.89 3.05
C VAL A 162 -4.40 -11.99 2.44
N TYR A 163 -4.18 -11.95 1.13
CA TYR A 163 -3.29 -12.90 0.46
C TYR A 163 -2.15 -12.16 -0.23
N ASP A 164 -0.92 -12.65 -0.04
CA ASP A 164 0.27 -12.19 -0.75
C ASP A 164 0.94 -13.36 -1.48
N CYS A 165 1.01 -13.29 -2.81
CA CYS A 165 1.63 -14.31 -3.64
C CYS A 165 3.16 -14.17 -3.79
N PHE A 166 3.74 -13.08 -3.27
CA PHE A 166 5.17 -12.81 -3.22
C PHE A 166 5.54 -12.25 -1.84
N MET A 167 5.28 -13.07 -0.81
CA MET A 167 5.29 -12.66 0.59
C MET A 167 6.65 -12.09 1.04
N GLY A 168 7.76 -12.49 0.43
CA GLY A 168 9.09 -12.02 0.76
C GLY A 168 9.38 -12.18 2.25
N SER A 169 9.88 -11.12 2.87
CA SER A 169 10.19 -11.07 4.30
C SER A 169 8.97 -11.05 5.23
N GLY A 170 7.73 -11.10 4.72
CA GLY A 170 6.52 -11.22 5.55
C GLY A 170 5.88 -9.90 6.00
N THR A 171 6.18 -8.77 5.35
CA THR A 171 5.60 -7.46 5.72
C THR A 171 4.08 -7.46 5.65
N THR A 172 3.47 -8.03 4.59
CA THR A 172 2.01 -8.13 4.46
C THR A 172 1.40 -8.94 5.61
N ALA A 173 2.01 -10.07 5.97
CA ALA A 173 1.54 -10.91 7.07
C ALA A 173 1.63 -10.20 8.43
N LYS A 174 2.77 -9.56 8.72
CA LYS A 174 2.96 -8.77 9.95
C LYS A 174 1.91 -7.67 10.06
N MET A 175 1.70 -6.89 9.00
CA MET A 175 0.72 -5.80 9.01
C MET A 175 -0.72 -6.30 9.06
N ALA A 176 -1.04 -7.42 8.42
CA ALA A 176 -2.37 -8.05 8.54
C ALA A 176 -2.65 -8.44 10.00
N LEU A 177 -1.70 -9.10 10.67
CA LEU A 177 -1.82 -9.47 12.08
C LEU A 177 -2.01 -8.25 12.99
N LEU A 178 -1.15 -7.22 12.85
CA LEU A 178 -1.24 -5.97 13.63
C LEU A 178 -2.58 -5.25 13.46
N ASN A 179 -3.30 -5.54 12.38
CA ASN A 179 -4.62 -4.97 12.11
C ASN A 179 -5.75 -5.99 12.34
N ASN A 180 -5.57 -7.09 13.06
CA ASN A 180 -6.64 -8.07 13.28
C ASN A 180 -7.23 -8.67 11.98
N ARG A 181 -6.40 -8.83 10.95
CA ARG A 181 -6.75 -9.54 9.70
C ARG A 181 -6.08 -10.91 9.67
N LYS A 182 -6.71 -11.86 8.98
CA LYS A 182 -6.11 -13.16 8.67
C LYS A 182 -5.20 -12.99 7.45
N PHE A 183 -4.18 -13.83 7.31
CA PHE A 183 -3.33 -13.81 6.12
C PHE A 183 -3.01 -15.20 5.59
N ILE A 184 -2.73 -15.27 4.29
CA ILE A 184 -2.05 -16.39 3.63
C ILE A 184 -0.89 -15.81 2.81
N GLY A 185 0.24 -16.51 2.77
CA GLY A 185 1.40 -16.11 1.99
C GLY A 185 1.96 -17.23 1.14
N SER A 186 2.56 -16.86 0.01
CA SER A 186 3.40 -17.75 -0.79
C SER A 186 4.73 -17.06 -1.04
N GLU A 187 5.83 -17.79 -0.82
CA GLU A 187 7.19 -17.34 -1.08
C GLU A 187 8.01 -18.56 -1.52
N ILE A 188 8.83 -18.38 -2.55
CA ILE A 188 9.62 -19.46 -3.14
C ILE A 188 10.97 -19.62 -2.42
N SER A 189 11.49 -18.53 -1.86
CA SER A 189 12.74 -18.52 -1.11
C SER A 189 12.53 -19.04 0.31
N GLU A 190 13.13 -20.19 0.62
CA GLU A 190 13.11 -20.77 1.97
C GLU A 190 13.73 -19.82 3.01
N GLU A 191 14.76 -19.06 2.63
CA GLU A 191 15.37 -18.04 3.49
C GLU A 191 14.36 -16.95 3.89
N TYR A 192 13.60 -16.45 2.91
CA TYR A 192 12.59 -15.42 3.15
C TYR A 192 11.40 -15.97 3.95
N CYS A 193 11.00 -17.22 3.72
CA CYS A 193 10.04 -17.91 4.58
C CYS A 193 10.48 -17.91 6.06
N LYS A 194 11.75 -18.23 6.36
CA LYS A 194 12.28 -18.23 7.74
C LYS A 194 12.25 -16.83 8.38
N ILE A 195 12.61 -15.80 7.62
CA ILE A 195 12.53 -14.40 8.07
C ILE A 195 11.07 -14.01 8.36
N ALA A 196 10.16 -14.31 7.43
CA ALA A 196 8.73 -14.03 7.58
C ALA A 196 8.15 -14.73 8.82
N GLU A 197 8.43 -16.02 9.01
CA GLU A 197 7.99 -16.78 10.18
C GLU A 197 8.48 -16.16 11.50
N THR A 198 9.73 -15.69 11.54
CA THR A 198 10.31 -15.07 12.73
C THR A 198 9.57 -13.78 13.06
N ARG A 199 9.42 -12.88 12.08
CA ARG A 199 8.68 -11.61 12.24
C ARG A 199 7.23 -11.83 12.66
N ILE A 200 6.56 -12.84 12.10
CA ILE A 200 5.19 -13.24 12.45
C ILE A 200 5.10 -13.74 13.89
N LYS A 201 6.02 -14.63 14.31
CA LYS A 201 6.05 -15.18 15.68
C LYS A 201 6.31 -14.09 16.73
N GLU A 202 7.24 -13.18 16.47
CA GLU A 202 7.52 -12.04 17.35
C GLU A 202 6.31 -11.11 17.49
N CYS A 203 5.65 -10.80 16.38
CA CYS A 203 4.42 -10.01 16.36
C CYS A 203 3.28 -10.69 17.15
N GLY A 204 3.06 -11.98 16.96
CA GLY A 204 2.06 -12.74 17.70
C GLY A 204 2.31 -12.75 19.21
N ARG A 205 3.57 -12.87 19.64
CA ARG A 205 3.94 -12.80 21.07
C ARG A 205 3.66 -11.43 21.68
N LEU A 206 3.88 -10.34 20.94
CA LEU A 206 3.53 -9.00 21.39
C LEU A 206 2.02 -8.87 21.63
N PHE A 207 1.20 -9.44 20.74
CA PHE A 207 -0.25 -9.51 20.94
C PHE A 207 -0.63 -10.27 22.21
N PHE A 208 -0.12 -11.50 22.40
CA PHE A 208 -0.43 -12.29 23.60
C PHE A 208 -0.04 -11.58 24.89
N ASN A 209 1.11 -10.91 24.92
CA ASN A 209 1.55 -10.14 26.09
C ASN A 209 0.67 -8.90 26.33
N SER A 210 0.23 -8.20 25.28
CA SER A 210 -0.66 -7.04 25.42
C SER A 210 -2.02 -7.40 26.01
N PHE A 211 -2.62 -8.53 25.60
CA PHE A 211 -3.85 -9.05 26.20
C PHE A 211 -3.64 -9.46 27.67
N GLN A 212 -2.48 -10.01 28.02
CA GLN A 212 -2.16 -10.35 29.41
C GLN A 212 -2.05 -9.11 30.30
N THR A 213 -1.44 -8.03 29.79
CA THR A 213 -1.36 -6.75 30.51
C THR A 213 -2.72 -6.05 30.65
N GLU A 214 -3.57 -6.11 29.63
CA GLU A 214 -4.93 -5.55 29.69
C GLU A 214 -5.81 -6.32 30.69
N LEU A 215 -5.78 -7.66 30.65
CA LEU A 215 -6.49 -8.50 31.61
C LEU A 215 -6.00 -8.32 33.05
N SER A 216 -4.70 -8.07 33.27
CA SER A 216 -4.17 -7.78 34.61
C SER A 216 -4.59 -6.41 35.14
N ASN A 217 -4.85 -5.43 34.25
CA ASN A 217 -5.31 -4.10 34.63
C ASN A 217 -6.82 -4.07 34.90
N GLU A 218 -7.61 -4.89 34.20
CA GLU A 218 -9.05 -5.03 34.43
C GLU A 218 -9.39 -5.86 35.68
N ALA A 219 -8.52 -6.80 36.07
CA ALA A 219 -8.68 -7.59 37.29
C ALA A 219 -8.25 -6.83 38.58
N GLY A 220 -7.83 -5.57 38.46
CA GLY A 220 -7.28 -4.74 39.53
C GLY A 220 -8.19 -3.62 40.05
N THR A 221 -9.48 -3.59 39.68
CA THR A 221 -10.48 -2.63 40.20
C THR A 221 -11.60 -3.33 40.94
#